data_AF-A0A7K4UJ98-F1
#
_entry.id   AF-A0A7K4UJ98-F1
#
_cell.length_a   1.000
_cell.length_b   1.000
_cell.length_c   1.000
_cell.angle_alpha   90.00
_cell.angle_beta   90.00
_cell.angle_gamma   90.00
#
_symmetry.space_group_name_H-M   'P 1'
#
loop_
_entity.id
_entity.type
_entity.pdbx_description
1 polymer ?
#
loop_
_entity_poly.entity_id
_entity_poly.type
_entity_poly.pdbx_seq_one_letter_code
_entity_poly.pdbx_strand_id
1 'polypeptide(L)'
;EKRTVTRIEKNGYPDSIYINAAKIFQGIRTEKSEDKSQVRYGDNSESPMVAFKDEHSRRASYELAFNALKYQDLLEEILLDSKVYPCYSIPDELTSLLVVMLYDLQDRKFQKRKIFAEEEVVAEVQEIGQYLYSYRTKLAAALARCRIKYDALSIEYFLPESVWKQEQRASALPVCFWINTLKISLEDVIRDLEMKGFTKVESVSDFDHYTYAVDQHCHDVLVFPSSLREELLNLDLFADCKLLLQ
;
A
#
# COMPACT_ATOMS: atom_id res chain seq x y z
N GLU A 1 -3.96 25.15 -18.16
CA GLU A 1 -2.74 24.40 -17.75
C GLU A 1 -3.14 23.12 -17.03
N LYS A 2 -2.69 21.96 -17.49
CA LYS A 2 -2.88 20.69 -16.77
C LYS A 2 -1.78 20.60 -15.72
N ARG A 3 -2.09 20.96 -14.46
CA ARG A 3 -1.16 20.75 -13.34
C ARG A 3 -1.02 19.25 -13.12
N THR A 4 0.19 18.76 -13.37
CA THR A 4 0.64 17.41 -13.05
C THR A 4 0.57 17.20 -11.55
N VAL A 5 -0.26 16.25 -11.11
CA VAL A 5 -0.20 15.70 -9.76
C VAL A 5 1.19 15.09 -9.60
N THR A 6 2.05 15.73 -8.81
CA THR A 6 3.35 15.19 -8.40
C THR A 6 3.08 14.00 -7.50
N ARG A 7 2.93 12.82 -8.12
CA ARG A 7 2.84 11.54 -7.42
C ARG A 7 4.14 11.38 -6.63
N ILE A 8 4.04 11.40 -5.30
CA ILE A 8 5.16 11.26 -4.36
C ILE A 8 6.04 10.08 -4.81
N GLU A 9 7.35 10.31 -4.96
CA GLU A 9 8.30 9.25 -5.31
C GLU A 9 8.26 8.17 -4.24
N LYS A 10 7.74 6.99 -4.60
CA LYS A 10 7.74 5.83 -3.70
C LYS A 10 9.17 5.28 -3.62
N ASN A 11 9.79 5.45 -2.45
CA ASN A 11 11.18 5.07 -2.20
C ASN A 11 11.38 3.59 -1.82
N GLY A 12 10.29 2.85 -1.67
CA GLY A 12 10.24 1.47 -1.12
C GLY A 12 9.84 1.49 0.35
N TYR A 13 9.72 0.30 0.93
CA TYR A 13 9.37 0.12 2.35
C TYR A 13 10.57 -0.39 3.14
N PRO A 14 10.63 -0.20 4.46
CA PRO A 14 11.58 -0.91 5.31
C PRO A 14 11.49 -2.45 5.21
N ASP A 15 12.60 -3.14 5.48
CA ASP A 15 12.73 -4.61 5.42
C ASP A 15 11.70 -5.30 6.32
N SER A 16 11.48 -4.77 7.53
CA SER A 16 10.48 -5.27 8.46
C SER A 16 9.05 -5.24 7.88
N ILE A 17 8.72 -4.22 7.07
CA ILE A 17 7.42 -4.12 6.43
C ILE A 17 7.27 -5.18 5.33
N TYR A 18 8.31 -5.43 4.52
CA TYR A 18 8.27 -6.51 3.52
C TYR A 18 8.11 -7.89 4.15
N ILE A 19 8.86 -8.19 5.22
CA ILE A 19 8.74 -9.46 5.95
C ILE A 19 7.33 -9.65 6.50
N ASN A 20 6.80 -8.63 7.16
CA ASN A 20 5.45 -8.68 7.72
C ASN A 20 4.39 -8.79 6.63
N ALA A 21 4.53 -8.07 5.52
CA ALA A 21 3.62 -8.15 4.38
C ALA A 21 3.68 -9.53 3.71
N ALA A 22 4.86 -10.13 3.57
CA ALA A 22 5.03 -11.48 3.02
C ALA A 22 4.35 -12.54 3.90
N LYS A 23 4.50 -12.44 5.22
CA LYS A 23 3.83 -13.30 6.20
C LYS A 23 2.31 -13.18 6.11
N ILE A 24 1.79 -11.96 6.05
CA ILE A 24 0.35 -11.69 5.90
C ILE A 24 -0.14 -12.27 4.58
N PHE A 25 0.53 -11.97 3.46
CA PHE A 25 0.20 -12.46 2.12
C PHE A 25 0.16 -13.99 2.08
N GLN A 26 1.17 -14.66 2.63
CA GLN A 26 1.23 -16.14 2.68
C GLN A 26 -0.01 -16.72 3.37
N GLY A 27 -0.47 -16.12 4.47
CA GLY A 27 -1.63 -16.60 5.23
C GLY A 27 -2.99 -16.35 4.57
N ILE A 28 -3.09 -15.44 3.60
CA ILE A 28 -4.36 -15.04 2.95
C ILE A 28 -4.40 -15.28 1.44
N ARG A 29 -3.30 -15.79 0.85
CA ARG A 29 -3.19 -16.01 -0.59
C ARG A 29 -4.27 -16.97 -1.07
N THR A 30 -4.68 -16.79 -2.33
CA THR A 30 -5.59 -17.74 -2.95
C THR A 30 -4.82 -19.02 -3.27
N GLU A 31 -5.12 -20.11 -2.58
CA GLU A 31 -4.57 -21.43 -2.90
C GLU A 31 -5.17 -21.92 -4.23
N LYS A 32 -4.29 -22.20 -5.19
CA LYS A 32 -4.67 -22.79 -6.47
C LYS A 32 -4.50 -24.30 -6.37
N SER A 33 -5.40 -25.06 -7.01
CA SER A 33 -5.23 -26.51 -7.16
C SER A 33 -3.87 -26.84 -7.77
N GLU A 34 -3.24 -27.92 -7.34
CA GLU A 34 -1.89 -28.32 -7.80
C GLU A 34 -1.76 -28.36 -9.33
N ASP A 35 -2.81 -28.77 -10.05
CA ASP A 35 -2.84 -28.81 -11.53
C ASP A 35 -2.77 -27.43 -12.20
N LYS A 36 -3.01 -26.34 -11.45
CA LYS A 36 -3.05 -24.95 -11.95
C LYS A 36 -1.97 -24.06 -11.33
N SER A 37 -1.32 -24.50 -10.24
CA SER A 37 -0.32 -23.70 -9.53
C SER A 37 1.05 -23.84 -10.21
N GLN A 38 1.37 -22.90 -11.10
CA GLN A 38 2.68 -22.84 -11.75
C GLN A 38 3.75 -22.17 -10.87
N VAL A 39 3.33 -21.39 -9.88
CA VAL A 39 4.19 -20.80 -8.85
C VAL A 39 4.03 -21.60 -7.55
N ARG A 40 5.16 -21.97 -6.93
CA ARG A 40 5.22 -22.73 -5.69
C ARG A 40 5.50 -21.80 -4.51
N TYR A 41 4.69 -21.94 -3.47
CA TYR A 41 4.83 -21.24 -2.20
C TYR A 41 5.12 -22.26 -1.12
N GLY A 42 5.94 -21.90 -0.13
CA GLY A 42 6.21 -22.73 1.03
C GLY A 42 4.97 -23.01 1.88
N ASP A 43 5.09 -23.99 2.78
CA ASP A 43 3.99 -24.46 3.63
C ASP A 43 3.49 -23.40 4.61
N ASN A 44 2.18 -23.39 4.84
CA ASN A 44 1.47 -22.49 5.76
C ASN A 44 1.60 -22.90 7.25
N SER A 45 2.69 -23.57 7.64
CA SER A 45 2.73 -24.33 8.91
C SER A 45 2.68 -23.47 10.18
N GLU A 46 2.89 -22.15 10.09
CA GLU A 46 2.73 -21.25 11.23
C GLU A 46 1.90 -20.02 10.87
N SER A 47 0.78 -19.83 11.60
CA SER A 47 0.10 -18.54 11.69
C SER A 47 1.13 -17.52 12.18
N PRO A 48 1.52 -16.52 11.38
CA PRO A 48 2.61 -15.66 11.77
C PRO A 48 2.13 -14.75 12.89
N MET A 49 2.74 -14.89 14.07
CA MET A 49 2.67 -13.85 15.09
C MET A 49 3.47 -12.66 14.54
N VAL A 50 2.79 -11.74 13.84
CA VAL A 50 3.44 -10.58 13.22
C VAL A 50 3.70 -9.55 14.30
N ALA A 51 4.97 -9.35 14.64
CA ALA A 51 5.39 -8.27 15.52
C ALA A 51 5.49 -6.98 14.71
N PHE A 52 4.70 -5.98 15.07
CA PHE A 52 4.75 -4.65 14.48
C PHE A 52 5.47 -3.70 15.43
N LYS A 53 6.36 -2.86 14.89
CA LYS A 53 7.06 -1.83 15.66
C LYS A 53 6.09 -0.76 16.17
N ASP A 54 5.16 -0.35 15.31
CA ASP A 54 4.22 0.74 15.53
C ASP A 54 2.99 0.57 14.62
N GLU A 55 1.96 1.39 14.85
CA GLU A 55 0.70 1.36 14.10
C GLU A 55 0.85 1.69 12.61
N HIS A 56 1.77 2.60 12.27
CA HIS A 56 2.05 2.94 10.88
C HIS A 56 2.71 1.74 10.17
N SER A 57 3.70 1.11 10.79
CA SER A 57 4.32 -0.12 10.29
C SER A 57 3.29 -1.24 10.09
N ARG A 58 2.33 -1.38 11.02
CA ARG A 58 1.22 -2.32 10.90
C ARG A 58 0.36 -2.03 9.67
N ARG A 59 -0.11 -0.79 9.52
CA ARG A 59 -0.92 -0.39 8.36
C ARG A 59 -0.19 -0.62 7.04
N ALA A 60 1.06 -0.18 6.94
CA ALA A 60 1.87 -0.31 5.74
C ALA A 60 2.06 -1.79 5.33
N SER A 61 2.31 -2.69 6.29
CA SER A 61 2.43 -4.13 6.03
C SER A 61 1.14 -4.74 5.50
N TYR A 62 -0.01 -4.43 6.12
CA TYR A 62 -1.30 -4.90 5.63
C TYR A 62 -1.63 -4.34 4.25
N GLU A 63 -1.45 -3.03 4.04
CA GLU A 63 -1.71 -2.39 2.76
C GLU A 63 -0.87 -3.01 1.65
N LEU A 64 0.43 -3.20 1.89
CA LEU A 64 1.33 -3.82 0.93
C LEU A 64 0.93 -5.27 0.61
N ALA A 65 0.59 -6.06 1.63
CA ALA A 65 0.14 -7.44 1.46
C ALA A 65 -1.17 -7.53 0.66
N PHE A 66 -2.18 -6.73 1.03
CA PHE A 66 -3.47 -6.73 0.33
C PHE A 66 -3.35 -6.20 -1.09
N ASN A 67 -2.53 -5.18 -1.32
CA ASN A 67 -2.29 -4.69 -2.67
C ASN A 67 -1.57 -5.74 -3.53
N ALA A 68 -0.58 -6.47 -2.99
CA ALA A 68 0.01 -7.59 -3.71
C ALA A 68 -1.01 -8.70 -3.99
N LEU A 69 -1.88 -9.02 -3.03
CA LEU A 69 -2.93 -10.03 -3.15
C LEU A 69 -3.92 -9.72 -4.28
N LYS A 70 -4.35 -8.45 -4.42
CA LYS A 70 -5.22 -8.00 -5.51
C LYS A 70 -4.67 -8.40 -6.88
N TYR A 71 -3.35 -8.36 -7.03
CA TYR A 71 -2.66 -8.63 -8.29
C TYR A 71 -1.94 -9.97 -8.31
N GLN A 72 -2.28 -10.92 -7.41
CA GLN A 72 -1.57 -12.21 -7.30
C GLN A 72 -1.43 -12.90 -8.66
N ASP A 73 -2.51 -13.03 -9.43
CA ASP A 73 -2.49 -13.68 -10.74
C ASP A 73 -1.56 -12.98 -11.74
N LEU A 74 -1.60 -11.65 -11.78
CA LEU A 74 -0.73 -10.85 -12.65
C LEU A 74 0.74 -10.99 -12.25
N LEU A 75 1.05 -10.94 -10.95
CA LEU A 75 2.41 -11.04 -10.43
C LEU A 75 3.01 -12.42 -10.74
N GLU A 76 2.23 -13.48 -10.57
CA GLU A 76 2.62 -14.84 -10.95
C GLU A 76 2.83 -14.96 -12.47
N GLU A 77 1.94 -14.40 -13.29
CA GLU A 77 2.10 -14.38 -14.76
C GLU A 77 3.39 -13.66 -15.18
N ILE A 78 3.72 -12.52 -14.56
CA ILE A 78 4.96 -11.78 -14.81
C ILE A 78 6.20 -12.63 -14.49
N LEU A 79 6.21 -13.33 -13.35
CA LEU A 79 7.31 -14.20 -12.94
C LEU A 79 7.54 -15.34 -13.95
N LEU A 80 6.46 -15.95 -14.45
CA LEU A 80 6.51 -17.07 -15.40
C LEU A 80 6.83 -16.63 -16.84
N ASP A 81 6.26 -15.51 -17.28
CA ASP A 81 6.48 -14.96 -18.62
C ASP A 81 7.89 -14.37 -18.77
N SER A 82 8.43 -13.76 -17.72
CA SER A 82 9.81 -13.24 -17.72
C SER A 82 10.89 -14.34 -17.72
N LYS A 83 10.51 -15.60 -17.49
CA LYS A 83 11.42 -16.76 -17.36
C LYS A 83 12.46 -16.61 -16.26
N VAL A 84 12.15 -15.78 -15.25
CA VAL A 84 12.99 -15.67 -14.05
C VAL A 84 12.60 -16.74 -13.03
N TYR A 85 11.32 -17.15 -13.02
CA TYR A 85 10.79 -18.21 -12.19
C TYR A 85 10.58 -19.51 -13.01
N PRO A 86 10.81 -20.73 -12.45
CA PRO A 86 11.25 -21.02 -11.07
C PRO A 86 12.68 -20.58 -10.80
N CYS A 87 12.89 -20.02 -9.61
CA CYS A 87 14.21 -19.59 -9.17
C CYS A 87 14.81 -20.66 -8.25
N TYR A 88 15.79 -21.42 -8.74
CA TYR A 88 16.44 -22.46 -7.93
C TYR A 88 17.30 -21.91 -6.78
N SER A 89 17.63 -20.61 -6.80
CA SER A 89 18.39 -19.98 -5.72
C SER A 89 17.51 -19.44 -4.59
N ILE A 90 16.20 -19.27 -4.83
CA ILE A 90 15.27 -18.75 -3.83
C ILE A 90 14.38 -19.91 -3.35
N PRO A 91 14.42 -20.27 -2.06
CA PRO A 91 13.54 -21.28 -1.50
C PRO A 91 12.05 -20.92 -1.67
N ASP A 92 11.19 -21.92 -1.80
CA ASP A 92 9.73 -21.72 -2.00
C ASP A 92 9.10 -20.97 -0.81
N GLU A 93 9.68 -21.06 0.39
CA GLU A 93 9.27 -20.30 1.59
C GLU A 93 9.39 -18.78 1.41
N LEU A 94 10.27 -18.32 0.53
CA LEU A 94 10.46 -16.90 0.22
C LEU A 94 9.64 -16.43 -0.99
N THR A 95 8.85 -17.29 -1.64
CA THR A 95 8.04 -16.88 -2.80
C THR A 95 7.03 -15.80 -2.44
N SER A 96 6.44 -15.83 -1.24
CA SER A 96 5.54 -14.75 -0.80
C SER A 96 6.25 -13.41 -0.68
N LEU A 97 7.49 -13.42 -0.19
CA LEU A 97 8.33 -12.22 -0.14
C LEU A 97 8.68 -11.73 -1.56
N LEU A 98 9.02 -12.65 -2.47
CA LEU A 98 9.29 -12.36 -3.87
C LEU A 98 8.10 -11.67 -4.55
N VAL A 99 6.88 -12.18 -4.36
CA VAL A 99 5.65 -11.63 -4.97
C VAL A 99 5.32 -10.25 -4.42
N VAL A 100 5.38 -10.09 -3.09
CA VAL A 100 5.13 -8.80 -2.43
C VAL A 100 6.15 -7.74 -2.87
N MET A 101 7.44 -8.09 -2.93
CA MET A 101 8.49 -7.18 -3.38
C MET A 101 8.39 -6.88 -4.89
N LEU A 102 7.90 -7.82 -5.70
CA LEU A 102 7.64 -7.58 -7.12
C LEU A 102 6.52 -6.55 -7.32
N TYR A 103 5.45 -6.62 -6.52
CA TYR A 103 4.38 -5.63 -6.55
C TYR A 103 4.91 -4.22 -6.25
N ASP A 104 5.72 -4.07 -5.21
CA ASP A 104 6.34 -2.79 -4.90
C ASP A 104 7.32 -2.33 -6.00
N LEU A 105 8.14 -3.24 -6.54
CA LEU A 105 9.09 -2.92 -7.61
C LEU A 105 8.40 -2.38 -8.86
N GLN A 106 7.28 -2.99 -9.29
CA GLN A 106 6.55 -2.48 -10.45
C GLN A 106 5.89 -1.12 -10.16
N ASP A 107 5.40 -0.90 -8.94
CA ASP A 107 4.75 0.36 -8.57
C ASP A 107 5.76 1.53 -8.56
N ARG A 108 7.00 1.23 -8.19
CA ARG A 108 8.18 2.11 -8.28
C ARG A 108 8.82 2.16 -9.67
N LYS A 109 8.12 1.70 -10.71
CA LYS A 109 8.59 1.72 -12.11
C LYS A 109 9.94 1.03 -12.30
N PHE A 110 10.16 -0.07 -11.58
CA PHE A 110 11.38 -0.88 -11.63
C PHE A 110 12.67 -0.15 -11.22
N GLN A 111 12.55 0.95 -10.46
CA GLN A 111 13.69 1.64 -9.88
C GLN A 111 14.27 0.87 -8.70
N LYS A 112 15.52 1.16 -8.31
CA LYS A 112 16.11 0.56 -7.11
C LYS A 112 15.48 1.21 -5.88
N ARG A 113 15.18 0.39 -4.87
CA ARG A 113 14.74 0.88 -3.56
C ARG A 113 15.87 1.68 -2.88
N LYS A 114 15.50 2.72 -2.13
CA LYS A 114 16.41 3.44 -1.23
C LYS A 114 16.41 2.74 0.13
N ILE A 115 17.59 2.45 0.66
CA ILE A 115 17.79 1.90 2.01
C ILE A 115 18.44 3.01 2.83
N PHE A 116 17.84 3.32 3.98
CA PHE A 116 18.36 4.36 4.88
C PHE A 116 19.32 3.73 5.91
N ALA A 117 20.25 4.52 6.44
CA ALA A 117 21.33 4.00 7.29
C ALA A 117 20.82 3.46 8.64
N GLU A 118 19.68 3.97 9.09
CA GLU A 118 19.02 3.63 10.36
C GLU A 118 18.14 2.37 10.25
N GLU A 119 18.07 1.77 9.07
CA GLU A 119 17.18 0.65 8.79
C GLU A 119 17.80 -0.68 9.20
N GLU A 120 17.04 -1.50 9.94
CA GLU A 120 17.43 -2.87 10.24
C GLU A 120 17.36 -3.70 8.96
N VAL A 121 18.50 -4.25 8.54
CA VAL A 121 18.63 -4.98 7.29
C VAL A 121 18.38 -6.47 7.52
N VAL A 122 17.49 -7.05 6.71
CA VAL A 122 17.15 -8.49 6.73
C VAL A 122 17.73 -9.14 5.47
N ALA A 123 18.55 -10.18 5.65
CA ALA A 123 19.33 -10.78 4.58
C ALA A 123 18.46 -11.29 3.42
N GLU A 124 17.33 -11.92 3.74
CA GLU A 124 16.36 -12.45 2.79
C GLU A 124 15.75 -11.33 1.93
N VAL A 125 15.41 -10.18 2.53
CA VAL A 125 14.87 -9.03 1.79
C VAL A 125 15.90 -8.47 0.83
N GLN A 126 17.16 -8.40 1.25
CA GLN A 126 18.24 -7.91 0.38
C GLN A 126 18.52 -8.87 -0.78
N GLU A 127 18.53 -10.17 -0.52
CA GLU A 127 18.73 -11.19 -1.54
C GLU A 127 17.62 -11.13 -2.60
N ILE A 128 16.36 -11.16 -2.18
CA ILE A 128 15.19 -11.06 -3.07
C ILE A 128 15.18 -9.73 -3.82
N GLY A 129 15.44 -8.63 -3.13
CA GLY A 129 15.50 -7.30 -3.72
C GLY A 129 16.57 -7.19 -4.81
N GLN A 130 17.77 -7.71 -4.55
CA GLN A 130 18.86 -7.73 -5.51
C GLN A 130 18.55 -8.65 -6.70
N TYR A 131 17.97 -9.83 -6.44
CA TYR A 131 17.52 -10.76 -7.47
C TYR A 131 16.51 -10.10 -8.42
N LEU A 132 15.41 -9.54 -7.89
CA LEU A 132 14.39 -8.86 -8.69
C LEU A 132 14.99 -7.69 -9.48
N TYR A 133 15.86 -6.89 -8.86
CA TYR A 133 16.49 -5.75 -9.53
C TYR A 133 17.46 -6.17 -10.65
N SER A 134 18.15 -7.29 -10.50
CA SER A 134 19.03 -7.84 -11.54
C SER A 134 18.26 -8.24 -12.81
N TYR A 135 17.00 -8.68 -12.66
CA TYR A 135 16.11 -9.05 -13.77
C TYR A 135 15.06 -7.99 -14.13
N ARG A 136 15.17 -6.76 -13.59
CA ARG A 136 14.16 -5.70 -13.75
C ARG A 136 13.72 -5.45 -15.19
N THR A 137 14.63 -5.52 -16.16
CA THR A 137 14.30 -5.33 -17.58
C THR A 137 13.42 -6.46 -18.12
N LYS A 138 13.69 -7.71 -17.72
CA LYS A 138 12.86 -8.87 -18.12
C LYS A 138 11.48 -8.79 -17.47
N LEU A 139 11.42 -8.42 -16.20
CA LEU A 139 10.17 -8.24 -15.46
C LEU A 139 9.33 -7.09 -16.03
N ALA A 140 9.94 -5.94 -16.34
CA ALA A 140 9.28 -4.82 -16.98
C ALA A 140 8.75 -5.18 -18.37
N ALA A 141 9.53 -5.93 -19.15
CA ALA A 141 9.11 -6.42 -20.45
C ALA A 141 7.96 -7.44 -20.35
N ALA A 142 7.97 -8.31 -19.33
CA ALA A 142 6.87 -9.24 -19.08
C ALA A 142 5.58 -8.53 -18.69
N LEU A 143 5.66 -7.52 -17.80
CA LEU A 143 4.51 -6.67 -17.49
C LEU A 143 3.97 -5.95 -18.74
N ALA A 144 4.85 -5.44 -19.61
CA ALA A 144 4.44 -4.81 -20.85
C ALA A 144 3.74 -5.80 -21.80
N ARG A 145 4.24 -7.03 -21.92
CA ARG A 145 3.58 -8.09 -22.70
C ARG A 145 2.23 -8.48 -22.12
N CYS A 146 2.12 -8.62 -20.80
CA CYS A 146 0.84 -8.84 -20.12
C CYS A 146 -0.14 -7.72 -20.47
N ARG A 147 0.28 -6.46 -20.36
CA ARG A 147 -0.56 -5.30 -20.70
C ARG A 147 -1.04 -5.32 -22.15
N ILE A 148 -0.18 -5.66 -23.10
CA ILE A 148 -0.56 -5.78 -24.52
C ILE A 148 -1.54 -6.96 -24.72
N LYS A 149 -1.26 -8.10 -24.10
CA LYS A 149 -2.08 -9.32 -24.21
C LYS A 149 -3.53 -9.10 -23.75
N TYR A 150 -3.73 -8.31 -22.70
CA TYR A 150 -5.05 -8.04 -22.13
C TYR A 150 -5.59 -6.63 -22.46
N ASP A 151 -4.97 -5.90 -23.39
CA ASP A 151 -5.33 -4.53 -23.77
C ASP A 151 -5.47 -3.56 -22.57
N ALA A 152 -4.55 -3.68 -21.61
CA ALA A 152 -4.60 -3.00 -20.32
C ALA A 152 -3.70 -1.77 -20.25
N LEU A 153 -4.29 -0.59 -20.06
CA LEU A 153 -3.57 0.68 -19.92
C LEU A 153 -2.80 0.81 -18.60
N SER A 154 -3.27 0.17 -17.54
CA SER A 154 -2.61 0.10 -16.22
C SER A 154 -2.82 -1.28 -15.62
N ILE A 155 -2.15 -1.58 -14.50
CA ILE A 155 -2.39 -2.84 -13.78
C ILE A 155 -3.81 -2.92 -13.20
N GLU A 156 -4.48 -1.79 -12.99
CA GLU A 156 -5.83 -1.73 -12.40
C GLU A 156 -6.86 -2.45 -13.29
N TYR A 157 -6.62 -2.50 -14.60
CA TYR A 157 -7.48 -3.20 -15.57
C TYR A 157 -7.41 -4.73 -15.46
N PHE A 158 -6.47 -5.27 -14.68
CA PHE A 158 -6.42 -6.69 -14.34
C PHE A 158 -7.37 -7.04 -13.20
N LEU A 159 -7.92 -6.05 -12.50
CA LEU A 159 -8.98 -6.25 -11.52
C LEU A 159 -10.36 -6.22 -12.21
N PRO A 160 -11.37 -6.92 -11.66
CA PRO A 160 -12.74 -6.78 -12.13
C PRO A 160 -13.20 -5.32 -12.13
N GLU A 161 -14.01 -4.95 -13.12
CA GLU A 161 -14.41 -3.55 -13.33
C GLU A 161 -15.12 -2.94 -12.10
N SER A 162 -15.89 -3.76 -11.39
CA SER A 162 -16.54 -3.36 -10.14
C SER A 162 -15.55 -2.91 -9.07
N VAL A 163 -14.41 -3.60 -8.96
CA VAL A 163 -13.40 -3.38 -7.92
C VAL A 163 -12.68 -2.06 -8.15
N TRP A 164 -12.09 -1.84 -9.33
CA TRP A 164 -11.34 -0.60 -9.56
C TRP A 164 -12.25 0.64 -9.63
N LYS A 165 -13.48 0.52 -10.15
CA LYS A 165 -14.45 1.63 -10.09
C LYS A 165 -14.85 1.97 -8.66
N GLN A 166 -14.99 0.96 -7.79
CA GLN A 166 -15.26 1.18 -6.38
C GLN A 166 -14.09 1.88 -5.70
N GLU A 167 -12.85 1.47 -5.97
CA GLU A 167 -11.65 2.13 -5.46
C GLU A 167 -11.53 3.58 -5.94
N GLN A 168 -11.81 3.85 -7.22
CA GLN A 168 -11.80 5.20 -7.78
C GLN A 168 -12.85 6.11 -7.14
N ARG A 169 -14.04 5.57 -6.85
CA ARG A 169 -15.07 6.32 -6.11
C ARG A 169 -14.64 6.56 -4.67
N ALA A 170 -14.12 5.53 -4.00
CA ALA A 170 -13.67 5.63 -2.62
C ALA A 170 -12.52 6.62 -2.43
N SER A 171 -11.59 6.72 -3.40
CA SER A 171 -10.48 7.69 -3.36
C SER A 171 -10.91 9.12 -3.65
N ALA A 172 -12.07 9.32 -4.29
CA ALA A 172 -12.66 10.63 -4.52
C ALA A 172 -13.55 11.11 -3.35
N LEU A 173 -13.91 10.23 -2.41
CA LEU A 173 -14.71 10.62 -1.25
C LEU A 173 -13.86 11.39 -0.23
N PRO A 174 -14.42 12.45 0.39
CA PRO A 174 -13.82 13.09 1.54
C PRO A 174 -13.55 12.11 2.67
N VAL A 175 -12.50 12.39 3.45
CA VAL A 175 -12.11 11.58 4.60
C VAL A 175 -12.78 12.14 5.83
N CYS A 176 -13.56 11.31 6.53
CA CYS A 176 -14.23 11.70 7.75
C CYS A 176 -13.46 11.17 8.97
N PHE A 177 -13.26 12.03 9.97
CA PHE A 177 -12.67 11.68 11.25
C PHE A 177 -13.62 12.02 12.39
N TRP A 178 -13.82 11.07 13.30
CA TRP A 178 -14.46 11.32 14.58
C TRP A 178 -13.46 11.84 15.60
N ILE A 179 -13.87 12.89 16.31
CA ILE A 179 -13.15 13.39 17.47
C ILE A 179 -13.48 12.50 18.66
N ASN A 180 -12.45 11.99 19.30
CA ASN A 180 -12.59 11.26 20.54
C ASN A 180 -12.75 12.25 21.70
N THR A 181 -14.00 12.63 21.97
CA THR A 181 -14.37 13.61 23.01
C THR A 181 -13.98 13.20 24.43
N LEU A 182 -13.64 11.92 24.66
CA LEU A 182 -13.09 11.45 25.94
C LEU A 182 -11.61 11.83 26.13
N LYS A 183 -10.89 12.14 25.04
CA LYS A 183 -9.45 12.45 25.05
C LYS A 183 -9.13 13.92 24.76
N ILE A 184 -9.95 14.59 23.95
CA ILE A 184 -9.71 15.96 23.50
C ILE A 184 -11.03 16.67 23.20
N SER A 185 -11.12 17.97 23.44
CA SER A 185 -12.29 18.77 23.04
C SER A 185 -12.20 19.22 21.58
N LEU A 186 -13.33 19.61 21.00
CA LEU A 186 -13.38 20.14 19.64
C LEU A 186 -12.51 21.39 19.48
N GLU A 187 -12.51 22.30 20.45
CA GLU A 187 -11.73 23.54 20.40
C GLU A 187 -10.23 23.27 20.41
N ASP A 188 -9.80 22.26 21.17
CA ASP A 188 -8.40 21.85 21.26
C ASP A 188 -7.94 21.20 19.95
N VAL A 189 -8.77 20.36 19.32
CA VAL A 189 -8.49 19.81 17.99
C VAL A 189 -8.38 20.90 16.94
N ILE A 190 -9.31 21.86 16.93
CA ILE A 190 -9.29 22.99 15.99
C ILE A 190 -7.99 23.78 16.16
N ARG A 191 -7.60 24.09 17.39
CA ARG A 191 -6.34 24.81 17.68
C ARG A 191 -5.11 24.02 17.21
N ASP A 192 -5.08 22.71 17.44
CA ASP A 192 -3.97 21.85 16.99
C ASP A 192 -3.89 21.79 15.45
N LEU A 193 -5.03 21.73 14.76
CA LEU A 193 -5.11 21.78 13.30
C LEU A 193 -4.67 23.15 12.76
N GLU A 194 -5.11 24.24 13.37
CA GLU A 194 -4.69 25.61 12.99
C GLU A 194 -3.19 25.83 13.20
N MET A 195 -2.61 25.33 14.30
CA MET A 195 -1.16 25.37 14.53
C MET A 195 -0.39 24.58 13.46
N LYS A 196 -0.97 23.53 12.90
CA LYS A 196 -0.42 22.74 11.79
C LYS A 196 -0.73 23.34 10.41
N GLY A 197 -1.39 24.50 10.34
CA GLY A 197 -1.67 25.24 9.11
C GLY A 197 -2.98 24.89 8.41
N PHE A 198 -3.86 24.09 9.04
CA PHE A 198 -5.16 23.77 8.49
C PHE A 198 -6.16 24.91 8.69
N THR A 199 -7.01 25.13 7.70
CA THR A 199 -8.02 26.19 7.71
C THR A 199 -9.43 25.60 7.67
N LYS A 200 -10.32 26.17 8.49
CA LYS A 200 -11.73 25.73 8.54
C LYS A 200 -12.52 26.32 7.37
N VAL A 201 -13.27 25.49 6.65
CA VAL A 201 -14.21 25.89 5.60
C VAL A 201 -15.63 25.42 5.92
N GLU A 202 -16.62 26.11 5.37
CA GLU A 202 -18.05 25.84 5.64
C GLU A 202 -18.64 24.76 4.72
N SER A 203 -18.04 24.54 3.55
CA SER A 203 -18.52 23.59 2.55
C SER A 203 -17.41 22.72 1.99
N VAL A 204 -17.74 21.46 1.71
CA VAL A 204 -16.90 20.50 0.97
C VAL A 204 -16.53 21.03 -0.43
N SER A 205 -17.30 21.98 -0.97
CA SER A 205 -17.03 22.58 -2.28
C SER A 205 -15.84 23.54 -2.26
N ASP A 206 -15.45 24.04 -1.08
CA ASP A 206 -14.32 24.98 -0.89
C ASP A 206 -13.05 24.25 -0.47
N PHE A 207 -13.01 22.93 -0.63
CA PHE A 207 -11.86 22.10 -0.28
C PHE A 207 -10.65 22.41 -1.16
N ASP A 208 -9.63 22.98 -0.51
CA ASP A 208 -8.25 23.07 -1.01
C ASP A 208 -7.31 22.22 -0.12
N HIS A 209 -6.02 22.15 -0.46
CA HIS A 209 -5.06 21.21 0.13
C HIS A 209 -5.03 21.19 1.66
N TYR A 210 -5.09 22.33 2.36
CA TYR A 210 -5.02 22.40 3.83
C TYR A 210 -6.32 22.96 4.43
N THR A 211 -7.44 22.36 4.04
CA THR A 211 -8.76 22.76 4.51
C THR A 211 -9.47 21.60 5.22
N TYR A 212 -10.39 21.93 6.13
CA TYR A 212 -11.27 20.97 6.78
C TYR A 212 -12.63 21.60 7.07
N ALA A 213 -13.69 20.79 7.06
CA ALA A 213 -15.03 21.19 7.45
C ALA A 213 -15.50 20.39 8.68
N VAL A 214 -16.42 20.97 9.45
CA VAL A 214 -17.15 20.23 10.49
C VAL A 214 -18.47 19.78 9.88
N ASP A 215 -18.86 18.53 10.11
CA ASP A 215 -20.12 18.01 9.59
C ASP A 215 -21.32 18.77 10.17
N GLN A 216 -22.31 19.08 9.32
CA GLN A 216 -23.48 19.90 9.69
C GLN A 216 -24.42 19.18 10.66
N HIS A 217 -24.43 17.84 10.66
CA HIS A 217 -25.31 17.01 11.47
C HIS A 217 -24.58 16.39 12.66
N CYS A 218 -23.26 16.19 12.55
CA CYS A 218 -22.41 15.58 13.57
C CYS A 218 -21.24 16.50 13.95
N HIS A 219 -21.38 17.25 15.04
CA HIS A 219 -20.37 18.21 15.51
C HIS A 219 -19.03 17.57 15.90
N ASP A 220 -19.02 16.26 16.16
CA ASP A 220 -17.81 15.49 16.48
C ASP A 220 -17.11 14.93 15.23
N VAL A 221 -17.60 15.25 14.03
CA VAL A 221 -17.05 14.75 12.76
C VAL A 221 -16.38 15.88 11.99
N LEU A 222 -15.12 15.65 11.65
CA LEU A 222 -14.32 16.49 10.76
C LEU A 222 -14.20 15.84 9.40
N VAL A 223 -14.38 16.64 8.34
CA VAL A 223 -14.32 16.20 6.95
C VAL A 223 -13.13 16.88 6.27
N PHE A 224 -12.29 16.07 5.65
CA PHE A 224 -11.07 16.51 4.97
C PHE A 224 -11.07 16.08 3.49
N PRO A 225 -10.36 16.81 2.62
CA PRO A 225 -10.03 16.35 1.28
C PRO A 225 -9.34 14.98 1.26
N SER A 226 -9.62 14.15 0.25
CA SER A 226 -9.03 12.80 0.13
C SER A 226 -7.51 12.80 -0.04
N SER A 227 -6.95 13.88 -0.57
CA SER A 227 -5.50 14.07 -0.72
C SER A 227 -4.75 14.09 0.60
N LEU A 228 -5.40 14.51 1.69
CA LEU A 228 -4.78 14.63 3.02
C LEU A 228 -4.79 13.33 3.81
N ARG A 229 -5.39 12.25 3.29
CA ARG A 229 -5.57 11.00 4.03
C ARG A 229 -4.27 10.49 4.65
N GLU A 230 -3.20 10.39 3.87
CA GLU A 230 -1.92 9.86 4.35
C GLU A 230 -1.28 10.77 5.40
N GLU A 231 -1.35 12.09 5.22
CA GLU A 231 -0.79 13.07 6.16
C GLU A 231 -1.55 13.05 7.50
N LEU A 232 -2.88 13.02 7.45
CA LEU A 232 -3.75 12.97 8.64
C LEU A 232 -3.52 11.69 9.45
N LEU A 233 -3.33 10.57 8.76
CA LEU A 233 -3.05 9.27 9.35
C LEU A 233 -1.69 9.17 10.04
N ASN A 234 -0.78 10.10 9.74
CA ASN A 234 0.56 10.21 10.35
C ASN A 234 0.63 11.29 11.43
N LEU A 235 -0.47 12.00 11.71
CA LEU A 235 -0.50 12.99 12.79
C LEU A 235 -0.46 12.31 14.16
N ASP A 236 0.17 12.98 15.13
CA ASP A 236 0.14 12.57 16.55
C ASP A 236 -1.29 12.45 17.08
N LEU A 237 -2.21 13.28 16.55
CA LEU A 237 -3.64 13.22 16.85
C LEU A 237 -4.25 11.86 16.51
N PHE A 238 -3.79 11.23 15.43
CA PHE A 238 -4.23 9.88 15.07
C PHE A 238 -3.52 8.82 15.91
N ALA A 239 -2.21 8.96 16.10
CA ALA A 239 -1.41 8.01 16.90
C ALA A 239 -1.89 7.91 18.36
N ASP A 240 -2.33 9.02 18.95
CA ASP A 240 -2.87 9.10 20.31
C ASP A 240 -4.36 8.67 20.40
N CYS A 241 -4.96 8.22 19.29
CA CYS A 241 -6.39 7.94 19.14
C CYS A 241 -7.30 9.11 19.55
N LYS A 242 -6.86 10.36 19.32
CA LYS A 242 -7.66 11.58 19.50
C LYS A 242 -8.58 11.80 18.30
N LEU A 243 -8.14 11.41 17.11
CA LEU A 243 -8.94 11.33 15.89
C LEU A 243 -9.09 9.88 15.43
N LEU A 244 -10.30 9.50 15.04
CA LEU A 244 -10.64 8.15 14.58
C LEU A 244 -11.17 8.22 13.15
N LEU A 245 -10.56 7.47 12.23
CA LEU A 245 -10.98 7.43 10.82
C LEU A 245 -12.31 6.65 10.67
N GLN A 246 -13.25 7.18 9.88
CA GLN A 246 -14.50 6.51 9.50
C GLN A 246 -14.43 5.87 8.11
#